data_AF-A0AAW2WRN1-F1
#
_entry.id   AF-A0AAW2WRN1-F1
#
_cell.length_a   1.000
_cell.length_b   1.000
_cell.length_c   1.000
_cell.angle_alpha   90.00
_cell.angle_beta   90.00
_cell.angle_gamma   90.00
#
_symmetry.space_group_name_H-M   'P 1'
#
loop_
_entity.id
_entity.type
_entity.pdbx_description
1 polymer ?
#
loop_
_entity_poly.entity_id
_entity_poly.type
_entity_poly.pdbx_seq_one_letter_code
_entity_poly.pdbx_strand_id
1 'polypeptide(L)'
;MNSKTLHIVASHLDCMMPQQPADTTLGTPIVTATPFGASLTRDAAVRDSLGDLRKKAVFLAEVQRHFYYQKTKIHFLKQGDRNTKFFHEMVKRNAARNSILAITKNDGSIITSVPDIAQEFIAFYTSLLGTEDQTWSVDDDVFEWGPMLSSEHASDLCRAVTPAEVKLAVF
;
A
#
# COMPACT_ATOMS: atom_id res chain seq x y z
N MET A 1 11.45 -7.20 -12.36
CA MET A 1 10.81 -5.88 -12.48
C MET A 1 9.69 -5.80 -11.45
N ASN A 2 10.03 -5.83 -10.16
CA ASN A 2 9.05 -6.15 -9.10
C ASN A 2 9.22 -5.14 -7.95
N SER A 3 8.50 -4.00 -7.97
CA SER A 3 8.49 -3.09 -6.81
C SER A 3 7.34 -2.07 -6.77
N LYS A 4 6.19 -2.33 -7.43
CA LYS A 4 5.08 -1.33 -7.39
C LYS A 4 3.67 -1.84 -7.06
N THR A 5 3.43 -3.15 -6.93
CA THR A 5 2.06 -3.67 -6.71
C THR A 5 1.66 -3.77 -5.22
N LEU A 6 2.59 -3.57 -4.29
CA LEU A 6 2.33 -3.66 -2.83
C LEU A 6 1.88 -2.35 -2.18
N HIS A 7 1.48 -1.33 -2.96
CA HIS A 7 1.00 -0.05 -2.41
C HIS A 7 -0.53 0.04 -2.22
N ILE A 8 -1.30 -0.99 -2.59
CA ILE A 8 -2.77 -0.89 -2.61
C ILE A 8 -3.41 -1.08 -1.22
N VAL A 9 -2.75 -1.76 -0.28
CA VAL A 9 -3.37 -2.06 1.04
C VAL A 9 -3.06 -1.03 2.14
N ALA A 10 -2.16 -0.07 1.92
CA ALA A 10 -1.76 0.88 2.97
C ALA A 10 -2.45 2.26 2.90
N SER A 11 -3.48 2.44 2.07
CA SER A 11 -4.16 3.74 1.90
C SER A 11 -5.48 3.84 2.67
N HIS A 12 -5.52 3.31 3.89
CA HIS A 12 -6.70 3.41 4.76
C HIS A 12 -6.78 4.72 5.57
N LEU A 13 -5.75 5.59 5.63
CA LEU A 13 -5.87 6.84 6.40
C LEU A 13 -5.32 8.14 5.80
N ASP A 14 -4.66 8.15 4.64
CA ASP A 14 -4.12 9.41 4.08
C ASP A 14 -5.11 10.21 3.22
N CYS A 15 -6.32 9.69 2.96
CA CYS A 15 -7.23 10.30 1.97
C CYS A 15 -8.24 11.31 2.53
N MET A 16 -8.00 11.86 3.72
CA MET A 16 -8.90 12.81 4.37
C MET A 16 -8.16 14.02 4.96
N MET A 17 -7.23 14.61 4.20
CA MET A 17 -6.68 15.93 4.48
C MET A 17 -7.12 16.91 3.38
N PRO A 18 -7.73 18.06 3.72
CA PRO A 18 -7.97 19.12 2.75
C PRO A 18 -6.63 19.71 2.28
N GLN A 19 -6.41 19.69 0.97
CA GLN A 19 -5.29 20.36 0.32
C GLN A 19 -5.48 21.88 0.43
N GLN A 20 -4.47 22.60 0.92
CA GLN A 20 -4.45 24.06 0.86
C GLN A 20 -4.13 24.55 -0.56
N PRO A 21 -4.70 25.68 -1.01
CA PRO A 21 -4.47 26.20 -2.34
C PRO A 21 -3.03 26.74 -2.52
N ALA A 22 -2.49 26.54 -3.72
CA ALA A 22 -1.22 27.10 -4.18
C ALA A 22 -1.34 28.62 -4.36
N ASP A 23 -0.38 29.38 -3.84
CA ASP A 23 -0.25 30.79 -4.14
C ASP A 23 0.90 31.01 -5.13
N THR A 24 0.58 31.70 -6.22
CA THR A 24 1.46 32.10 -7.31
C THR A 24 1.71 33.58 -7.13
N THR A 25 2.95 34.04 -6.96
CA THR A 25 3.30 35.41 -7.36
C THR A 25 4.81 35.61 -7.53
N LEU A 26 5.16 35.87 -8.79
CA LEU A 26 6.03 36.92 -9.32
C LEU A 26 7.46 37.09 -8.77
N GLY A 27 8.38 37.07 -9.73
CA GLY A 27 9.81 37.25 -9.53
C GLY A 27 10.21 38.60 -8.91
N THR A 28 11.41 38.61 -8.38
CA THR A 28 12.10 39.83 -7.93
C THR A 28 13.48 39.91 -8.60
N PRO A 29 13.94 41.12 -8.95
CA PRO A 29 15.13 41.32 -9.75
C PRO A 29 16.42 41.32 -8.92
N ILE A 30 17.51 41.23 -9.67
CA ILE A 30 18.94 41.23 -9.33
C ILE A 30 19.30 42.23 -8.22
N VAL A 31 19.95 41.77 -7.15
CA VAL A 31 20.52 42.62 -6.08
C VAL A 31 22.04 42.72 -6.23
N THR A 32 22.49 43.97 -6.31
CA THR A 32 23.87 44.46 -6.37
C THR A 32 24.69 44.11 -5.12
N ALA A 33 25.96 43.79 -5.33
CA ALA A 33 26.95 43.52 -4.28
C ALA A 33 27.16 44.73 -3.34
N THR A 34 27.00 44.50 -2.03
CA THR A 34 27.38 45.42 -0.95
C THR A 34 28.50 44.77 -0.11
N PRO A 35 29.46 45.55 0.42
CA PRO A 35 30.72 45.01 0.92
C PRO A 35 30.60 44.42 2.33
N PHE A 36 31.49 43.45 2.53
CA PHE A 36 31.70 42.53 3.64
C PHE A 36 32.17 43.22 4.94
N GLY A 37 31.60 42.82 6.09
CA GLY A 37 32.28 42.92 7.38
C GLY A 37 31.53 43.58 8.56
N ALA A 38 30.35 43.06 8.96
CA ALA A 38 29.79 43.25 10.33
C ALA A 38 28.52 42.43 10.68
N SER A 39 27.92 41.65 9.78
CA SER A 39 26.53 41.11 9.95
C SER A 39 26.41 39.65 10.47
N LEU A 40 27.51 38.91 10.61
CA LEU A 40 27.49 37.44 10.80
C LEU A 40 26.66 36.95 12.02
N THR A 41 26.52 37.76 13.07
CA THR A 41 25.75 37.41 14.27
C THR A 41 24.25 37.65 14.13
N ARG A 42 23.82 38.67 13.36
CA ARG A 42 22.41 38.98 13.13
C ARG A 42 21.77 37.95 12.20
N ASP A 43 22.53 37.49 11.21
CA ASP A 43 22.11 36.47 10.24
C ASP A 43 22.00 35.08 10.87
N ALA A 44 22.83 34.78 11.88
CA ALA A 44 22.73 33.56 12.67
C ALA A 44 21.46 33.53 13.54
N ALA A 45 21.17 34.61 14.27
CA ALA A 45 19.97 34.72 15.09
C ALA A 45 18.67 34.65 14.26
N VAL A 46 18.65 35.25 13.06
CA VAL A 46 17.52 35.16 12.13
C VAL A 46 17.36 33.73 11.60
N ARG A 47 18.46 33.03 11.31
CA ARG A 47 18.45 31.63 10.87
C ARG A 47 17.95 30.69 11.96
N ASP A 48 18.37 30.91 13.20
CA ASP A 48 17.93 30.11 14.35
C ASP A 48 16.44 30.33 14.63
N SER A 49 15.97 31.59 14.60
CA SER A 49 14.54 31.92 14.73
C SER A 49 13.69 31.33 13.60
N LEU A 50 14.19 31.31 12.36
CA LEU A 50 13.53 30.64 11.24
C LEU A 50 13.48 29.12 11.44
N GLY A 51 14.55 28.54 11.98
CA GLY A 51 14.61 27.12 12.35
C GLY A 51 13.56 26.75 13.40
N ASP A 52 13.42 27.57 14.44
CA ASP A 52 12.45 27.33 15.51
C ASP A 52 11.01 27.54 15.03
N LEU A 53 10.76 28.52 14.16
CA LEU A 53 9.44 28.70 13.54
C LEU A 53 9.07 27.49 12.65
N ARG A 54 10.03 26.95 11.89
CA ARG A 54 9.82 25.73 11.10
C ARG A 54 9.51 24.52 11.98
N LYS A 55 10.28 24.29 13.05
CA LYS A 55 10.01 23.21 14.01
C LYS A 55 8.60 23.33 14.59
N LYS A 56 8.20 24.54 14.99
CA LYS A 56 6.86 24.81 15.53
C LYS A 56 5.76 24.57 14.50
N ALA A 57 5.97 24.98 13.24
CA ALA A 57 5.02 24.73 12.16
C ALA A 57 4.85 23.23 11.88
N VAL A 58 5.95 22.47 11.82
CA VAL A 58 5.93 21.00 11.64
C VAL A 58 5.21 20.32 12.81
N PHE A 59 5.54 20.71 14.04
CA PHE A 59 4.89 20.17 15.23
C PHE A 59 3.38 20.42 15.23
N LEU A 60 2.94 21.64 14.91
CA LEU A 60 1.51 21.95 14.86
C LEU A 60 0.80 21.17 13.74
N ALA A 61 1.43 21.02 12.57
CA ALA A 61 0.89 20.21 11.48
C ALA A 61 0.76 18.74 11.88
N GLU A 62 1.73 18.21 12.63
CA GLU A 62 1.69 16.85 13.15
C GLU A 62 0.56 16.66 14.17
N VAL A 63 0.43 17.57 15.13
CA VAL A 63 -0.67 17.54 16.12
C VAL A 63 -2.04 17.61 15.42
N GLN A 64 -2.18 18.49 14.43
CA GLN A 64 -3.40 18.60 13.63
C GLN A 64 -3.70 17.28 12.89
N ARG A 65 -2.69 16.66 12.28
CA ARG A 65 -2.84 15.35 11.61
C ARG A 65 -3.34 14.29 12.60
N HIS A 66 -2.76 14.21 13.79
CA HIS A 66 -3.18 13.26 14.83
C HIS A 66 -4.62 13.50 15.29
N PHE A 67 -5.01 14.76 15.50
CA PHE A 67 -6.38 15.12 15.87
C PHE A 67 -7.40 14.63 14.83
N TYR A 68 -7.15 14.93 13.54
CA TYR A 68 -8.05 14.49 12.48
C TYR A 68 -8.04 12.98 12.28
N TYR A 69 -6.88 12.33 12.39
CA TYR A 69 -6.76 10.86 12.36
C TYR A 69 -7.63 10.20 13.44
N GLN A 70 -7.58 10.70 14.68
CA GLN A 70 -8.40 10.17 15.76
C GLN A 70 -9.88 10.42 15.49
N LYS A 71 -10.24 11.63 15.05
CA LYS A 71 -11.62 12.00 14.72
C LYS A 71 -12.21 11.13 13.60
N THR A 72 -11.45 10.86 12.53
CA THR A 72 -11.90 10.00 11.43
C THR A 72 -12.04 8.55 11.88
N LYS A 73 -11.11 8.03 12.69
CA LYS A 73 -11.19 6.68 13.27
C LYS A 73 -12.44 6.50 14.13
N ILE A 74 -12.75 7.46 15.01
CA ILE A 74 -13.96 7.43 15.84
C ILE A 74 -15.21 7.48 14.95
N HIS A 75 -15.22 8.35 13.94
CA HIS A 75 -16.35 8.44 13.01
C HIS A 75 -16.58 7.13 12.25
N PHE A 76 -15.50 6.51 11.78
CA PHE A 76 -15.53 5.21 11.12
C PHE A 76 -16.05 4.11 12.05
N LEU A 77 -15.56 4.00 13.28
CA LEU A 77 -16.06 3.02 14.25
C LEU A 77 -17.55 3.20 14.56
N LYS A 78 -18.06 4.44 14.54
CA LYS A 78 -19.48 4.73 14.80
C LYS A 78 -20.39 4.39 13.62
N GLN A 79 -19.96 4.68 12.39
CA GLN A 79 -20.83 4.66 11.20
C GLN A 79 -20.52 3.53 10.21
N GLY A 80 -19.33 2.95 10.28
CA GLY A 80 -18.78 2.04 9.28
C GLY A 80 -19.53 0.72 9.17
N ASP A 81 -19.98 0.12 10.27
CA ASP A 81 -20.62 -1.21 10.25
C ASP A 81 -22.17 -1.14 10.29
N ARG A 82 -22.73 0.06 10.32
CA ARG A 82 -24.16 0.27 10.55
C ARG A 82 -24.99 0.42 9.27
N ASN A 83 -24.47 0.00 8.11
CA ASN A 83 -25.10 0.22 6.79
C ASN A 83 -25.55 1.67 6.58
N THR A 84 -24.80 2.63 7.14
CA THR A 84 -25.15 4.05 7.06
C THR A 84 -24.83 4.60 5.67
N LYS A 85 -25.37 5.79 5.36
CA LYS A 85 -24.99 6.53 4.14
C LYS A 85 -23.47 6.68 4.01
N PHE A 86 -22.77 6.93 5.12
CA PHE A 86 -21.32 7.01 5.16
C PHE A 86 -20.63 5.71 4.73
N PHE A 87 -21.13 4.55 5.20
CA PHE A 87 -20.60 3.24 4.78
C PHE A 87 -20.75 3.05 3.26
N HIS A 88 -21.94 3.30 2.72
CA HIS A 88 -22.19 3.15 1.28
C HIS A 88 -21.38 4.13 0.42
N GLU A 89 -21.23 5.38 0.85
CA GLU A 89 -20.37 6.37 0.20
C GLU A 89 -18.89 5.93 0.21
N MET A 90 -18.42 5.39 1.33
CA MET A 90 -17.07 4.86 1.47
C MET A 90 -16.86 3.63 0.56
N VAL A 91 -17.79 2.69 0.52
CA VAL A 91 -17.73 1.52 -0.38
C VAL A 91 -17.68 1.98 -1.84
N LYS A 92 -18.53 2.93 -2.24
CA LYS A 92 -18.54 3.50 -3.59
C LYS A 92 -17.21 4.16 -3.93
N ARG A 93 -16.64 4.94 -3.02
CA ARG A 93 -15.32 5.57 -3.18
C ARG A 93 -14.22 4.52 -3.34
N ASN A 94 -14.23 3.48 -2.51
CA ASN A 94 -13.25 2.40 -2.59
C ASN A 94 -13.36 1.63 -3.90
N ALA A 95 -14.58 1.32 -4.35
CA ALA A 95 -14.83 0.70 -5.64
C ALA A 95 -14.31 1.57 -6.80
N ALA A 96 -14.59 2.87 -6.79
CA ALA A 96 -14.10 3.80 -7.81
C ALA A 96 -12.57 3.91 -7.82
N ARG A 97 -11.94 3.99 -6.64
CA ARG A 97 -10.47 4.08 -6.50
C ARG A 97 -9.77 2.80 -6.96
N ASN A 98 -10.38 1.65 -6.70
CA ASN A 98 -9.82 0.34 -7.04
C ASN A 98 -10.22 -0.12 -8.44
N SER A 99 -11.04 0.65 -9.16
CA SER A 99 -11.44 0.34 -10.53
C SER A 99 -10.28 0.61 -11.48
N ILE A 100 -9.96 -0.37 -12.32
CA ILE A 100 -8.99 -0.22 -13.40
C ILE A 100 -9.71 0.41 -14.59
N LEU A 101 -9.39 1.66 -14.89
CA LEU A 101 -10.05 2.42 -15.97
C LEU A 101 -9.36 2.28 -17.32
N ALA A 102 -8.05 1.97 -17.32
CA ALA A 102 -7.29 1.81 -18.54
C ALA A 102 -6.08 0.90 -18.35
N ILE A 103 -5.69 0.19 -19.41
CA ILE A 103 -4.47 -0.61 -19.49
C ILE A 103 -3.72 -0.23 -20.75
N THR A 104 -2.39 -0.09 -20.64
CA THR A 104 -1.49 0.05 -21.78
C THR A 104 -0.88 -1.30 -22.11
N LYS A 105 -1.09 -1.77 -23.33
CA LYS A 105 -0.52 -3.03 -23.84
C LYS A 105 0.97 -2.88 -24.20
N ASN A 106 1.60 -4.01 -24.49
CA ASN A 106 2.99 -4.07 -24.93
C ASN A 106 3.23 -3.39 -26.28
N ASP A 107 2.20 -3.30 -27.14
CA ASP A 107 2.24 -2.61 -28.43
C ASP A 107 2.04 -1.08 -28.30
N GLY A 108 1.88 -0.56 -27.08
CA GLY A 108 1.63 0.85 -26.80
C GLY A 108 0.17 1.28 -26.97
N SER A 109 -0.75 0.36 -27.34
CA SER A 109 -2.18 0.65 -27.40
C SER A 109 -2.80 0.79 -26.00
N ILE A 110 -3.80 1.65 -25.87
CA ILE A 110 -4.51 1.88 -24.60
C ILE A 110 -5.93 1.32 -24.73
N ILE A 111 -6.27 0.41 -23.82
CA ILE A 111 -7.61 -0.13 -23.67
C ILE A 111 -8.30 0.57 -22.51
N THR A 112 -9.53 1.05 -22.73
CA THR A 112 -10.36 1.70 -21.71
C THR A 112 -11.69 0.98 -21.47
N SER A 113 -12.01 0.02 -22.34
CA SER A 113 -13.23 -0.78 -22.32
C SER A 113 -13.11 -1.92 -21.31
N VAL A 114 -14.07 -2.04 -20.40
CA VAL A 114 -14.11 -3.08 -19.35
C VAL A 114 -13.98 -4.51 -19.91
N PRO A 115 -14.74 -4.94 -20.94
CA PRO A 115 -14.59 -6.30 -21.48
C PRO A 115 -13.20 -6.54 -22.08
N ASP A 116 -12.63 -5.54 -22.74
CA ASP A 116 -11.32 -5.65 -23.38
C ASP A 116 -10.19 -5.69 -22.33
N ILE A 117 -10.33 -4.93 -21.24
CA ILE A 117 -9.45 -4.98 -20.06
C ILE A 117 -9.46 -6.39 -19.46
N ALA A 118 -10.65 -6.98 -19.27
CA ALA A 118 -10.78 -8.33 -18.73
C ALA A 118 -10.12 -9.37 -19.64
N GLN A 119 -10.34 -9.27 -20.96
CA GLN A 119 -9.73 -10.18 -21.92
C GLN A 119 -8.20 -10.06 -21.94
N GLU A 120 -7.66 -8.84 -21.87
CA GLU A 120 -6.22 -8.61 -21.81
C GLU A 120 -5.61 -9.19 -20.53
N PHE A 121 -6.29 -9.08 -19.39
CA PHE A 121 -5.86 -9.73 -18.14
C PHE A 121 -5.79 -11.24 -18.28
N ILE A 122 -6.82 -11.86 -18.86
CA ILE A 122 -6.85 -13.31 -19.09
C ILE A 122 -5.68 -13.68 -20.01
N ALA A 123 -5.54 -13.02 -21.16
CA ALA A 123 -4.47 -13.30 -22.11
C ALA A 123 -3.08 -13.17 -21.49
N PHE A 124 -2.85 -12.11 -20.72
CA PHE A 124 -1.59 -11.86 -20.03
C PHE A 124 -1.26 -12.96 -19.01
N TYR A 125 -2.20 -13.31 -18.12
CA TYR A 125 -1.94 -14.30 -17.10
C TYR A 125 -1.90 -15.74 -17.64
N THR A 126 -2.68 -16.06 -18.66
CA THR A 126 -2.56 -17.35 -19.37
C THR A 126 -1.18 -17.49 -20.01
N SER A 127 -0.66 -16.44 -20.64
CA SER A 127 0.70 -16.43 -21.19
C SER A 127 1.76 -16.55 -20.09
N LEU A 128 1.57 -15.85 -18.97
CA LEU A 128 2.53 -15.81 -17.86
C LEU A 128 2.63 -17.14 -17.09
N LEU A 129 1.48 -17.76 -16.79
CA LEU A 129 1.40 -19.02 -16.04
C LEU A 129 1.63 -20.24 -16.93
N GLY A 130 1.58 -20.06 -18.24
CA GLY A 130 1.66 -21.12 -19.23
C GLY A 130 0.30 -21.74 -19.52
N THR A 131 0.19 -22.34 -20.70
CA THR A 131 -0.91 -23.22 -21.10
C THR A 131 -0.67 -24.63 -20.58
N GLU A 132 -1.75 -25.42 -20.49
CA GLU A 132 -1.68 -26.87 -20.26
C GLU A 132 -0.77 -27.50 -21.34
N ASP A 133 0.43 -27.90 -20.91
CA ASP A 133 1.37 -28.66 -21.73
C ASP A 133 1.22 -30.14 -21.41
N GLN A 134 1.69 -31.01 -22.32
CA GLN A 134 1.74 -32.45 -22.06
C GLN A 134 2.70 -32.71 -20.90
N THR A 135 2.15 -32.75 -19.70
CA THR A 135 2.85 -33.26 -18.53
C THR A 135 2.97 -34.76 -18.70
N TRP A 136 4.16 -35.31 -18.47
CA TRP A 136 4.31 -36.74 -18.34
C TRP A 136 3.35 -37.21 -17.23
N SER A 137 2.61 -38.29 -17.50
CA SER A 137 1.91 -39.00 -16.44
C SER A 137 2.92 -39.26 -15.33
N VAL A 138 2.55 -38.89 -14.09
CA VAL A 138 3.38 -39.22 -12.94
C VAL A 138 3.66 -40.71 -13.01
N ASP A 139 4.93 -41.07 -13.10
CA ASP A 139 5.34 -42.46 -13.11
C ASP A 139 5.08 -42.99 -11.70
N ASP A 140 3.98 -43.73 -11.55
CA ASP A 140 3.55 -44.27 -10.26
C ASP A 140 4.63 -45.20 -9.67
N ASP A 141 5.50 -45.78 -10.52
CA ASP A 141 6.61 -46.62 -10.09
C ASP A 141 7.63 -45.82 -9.26
N VAL A 142 7.74 -44.49 -9.43
CA VAL A 142 8.63 -43.63 -8.63
C VAL A 142 8.29 -43.70 -7.14
N PHE A 143 7.03 -43.93 -6.78
CA PHE A 143 6.63 -44.09 -5.38
C PHE A 143 7.10 -45.43 -4.79
N GLU A 144 7.29 -46.46 -5.62
CA GLU A 144 7.80 -47.77 -5.19
C GLU A 144 9.29 -47.74 -4.86
N TRP A 145 10.06 -46.86 -5.50
CA TRP A 145 11.50 -46.70 -5.25
C TRP A 145 11.82 -45.79 -4.05
N GLY A 146 10.83 -45.09 -3.51
CA GLY A 146 10.96 -44.19 -2.37
C GLY A 146 10.62 -44.85 -1.02
N PRO A 147 11.13 -44.32 0.10
CA PRO A 147 10.66 -44.74 1.42
C PRO A 147 9.18 -44.42 1.58
N MET A 148 8.33 -45.44 1.59
CA MET A 148 6.89 -45.30 1.82
C MET A 148 6.58 -45.16 3.31
N LEU A 149 5.52 -44.42 3.64
CA LEU A 149 5.01 -44.31 5.00
C LEU A 149 4.58 -45.69 5.51
N SER A 150 5.05 -46.07 6.70
CA SER A 150 4.55 -47.28 7.37
C SER A 150 3.11 -47.05 7.85
N SER A 151 2.36 -48.14 8.02
CA SER A 151 1.01 -48.08 8.58
C SER A 151 0.96 -47.40 9.96
N GLU A 152 2.04 -47.54 10.73
CA GLU A 152 2.18 -46.90 12.05
C GLU A 152 2.37 -45.39 11.90
N HIS A 153 3.30 -44.94 11.04
CA HIS A 153 3.52 -43.52 10.79
C HIS A 153 2.28 -42.83 10.20
N ALA A 154 1.53 -43.52 9.32
CA ALA A 154 0.28 -43.00 8.77
C ALA A 154 -0.80 -42.81 9.85
N SER A 155 -0.86 -43.73 10.82
CA SER A 155 -1.78 -43.65 11.96
C SER A 155 -1.40 -42.50 12.90
N ASP A 156 -0.10 -42.30 13.13
CA ASP A 156 0.41 -41.20 13.96
C ASP A 156 0.13 -39.83 13.33
N LEU A 157 0.31 -39.68 12.01
CA LEU A 157 -0.01 -38.44 11.28
C LEU A 157 -1.50 -38.11 11.29
N CYS A 158 -2.37 -39.12 11.33
CA CYS A 158 -3.82 -38.96 11.39
C CYS A 158 -4.36 -38.82 12.82
N ARG A 159 -3.51 -38.97 13.85
CA ARG A 159 -3.94 -38.90 15.24
C ARG A 159 -4.29 -37.47 15.63
N ALA A 160 -5.29 -37.33 16.50
CA ALA A 160 -5.65 -36.03 17.08
C ALA A 160 -4.46 -35.42 17.86
N VAL A 161 -4.17 -34.15 17.60
CA VAL A 161 -3.12 -33.40 18.29
C VAL A 161 -3.51 -33.17 19.75
N THR A 162 -2.61 -33.49 20.67
CA THR A 162 -2.86 -33.35 22.09
C THR A 162 -2.47 -31.95 22.60
N PRO A 163 -3.15 -31.42 23.64
CA PRO A 163 -2.80 -30.13 24.23
C PRO A 163 -1.36 -30.07 24.78
N ALA A 164 -0.78 -31.22 25.16
CA ALA A 164 0.59 -31.31 25.64
C ALA A 164 1.61 -31.08 24.51
N GLU A 165 1.37 -31.62 23.32
CA GLU A 165 2.20 -31.38 22.13
C GLU A 165 2.16 -29.90 21.72
N VAL A 166 0.98 -29.28 21.76
CA VAL A 166 0.83 -27.83 21.50
C VAL A 166 1.63 -27.00 22.50
N LYS A 167 1.60 -27.38 23.79
CA LYS A 167 2.34 -26.67 24.84
C LYS A 167 3.86 -26.80 24.64
N LEU A 168 4.37 -27.96 24.24
CA LEU A 168 5.79 -28.16 23.96
C LEU A 168 6.30 -27.41 22.72
N ALA A 169 5.45 -27.22 21.71
CA ALA A 169 5.84 -26.52 20.48
C ALA A 169 5.83 -24.99 20.63
N VAL A 170 5.02 -24.45 21.55
CA VAL A 170 4.80 -23.01 21.70
C VAL A 170 5.68 -22.37 22.78
N PHE A 171 6.11 -23.13 23.79
CA PHE A 171 6.85 -22.64 24.96
C PHE A 171 8.22 -23.31 25.07
#